data_AF-A0A970BKU9-F1
#
_entry.id   AF-A0A970BKU9-F1
#
_cell.length_a   1.000
_cell.length_b   1.000
_cell.length_c   1.000
_cell.angle_alpha   90.00
_cell.angle_beta   90.00
_cell.angle_gamma   90.00
#
_symmetry.space_group_name_H-M   'P 1'
#
loop_
_entity.id
_entity.type
_entity.pdbx_description
1 polymer ?
#
loop_
_entity_poly.entity_id
_entity_poly.type
_entity_poly.pdbx_seq_one_letter_code
_entity_poly.pdbx_strand_id
1 'polypeptide(L)'
;MEKNYAFKNRLFKVHQENRRNDKVWQKIKGTVIDDSWEIIYQDDSPVVENAALDLLDYFRTSMDLYPHLKKTEQVGATANKIIYEIDKAISGYKIIVDDFIKLLAGTDRMLAQASYALEEEMNFNEGPVLKKGTIQRDSIFSPRMTHSGFELDKFPDEHLLQIAHSGMDSLLLFVDGINISFNGFNDFNELIQRAALYGLDVYVYSHLKSNLH
;
A
#
# COMPACT_ATOMS: atom_id res chain seq x y z
N MET A 1 -18.26 -17.65 -16.53
CA MET A 1 -17.45 -17.26 -17.71
C MET A 1 -17.25 -15.76 -17.61
N GLU A 2 -16.00 -15.32 -17.47
CA GLU A 2 -15.69 -13.89 -17.37
C GLU A 2 -15.92 -13.20 -18.73
N LYS A 3 -16.54 -12.00 -18.75
CA LYS A 3 -16.68 -11.20 -19.97
C LYS A 3 -15.33 -10.57 -20.32
N ASN A 4 -15.02 -10.43 -21.61
CA ASN A 4 -13.77 -9.81 -22.08
C ASN A 4 -13.49 -8.48 -21.35
N TYR A 5 -12.26 -8.33 -20.82
CA TYR A 5 -11.76 -7.16 -20.09
C TYR A 5 -12.46 -6.81 -18.76
N ALA A 6 -13.41 -7.61 -18.28
CA ALA A 6 -14.07 -7.34 -17.00
C ALA A 6 -13.11 -7.35 -15.79
N PHE A 7 -11.93 -7.97 -15.91
CA PHE A 7 -10.88 -7.94 -14.89
C PHE A 7 -10.37 -6.53 -14.60
N LYS A 8 -10.38 -5.62 -15.60
CA LYS A 8 -9.93 -4.23 -15.42
C LYS A 8 -10.76 -3.51 -14.38
N ASN A 9 -12.08 -3.73 -14.40
CA ASN A 9 -12.98 -3.15 -13.40
C ASN A 9 -12.69 -3.67 -11.98
N ARG A 10 -12.22 -4.91 -11.84
CA ARG A 10 -11.80 -5.45 -10.54
C ARG A 10 -10.46 -4.87 -10.11
N LEU A 11 -9.57 -4.66 -11.06
CA LEU A 11 -8.24 -4.12 -10.84
C LEU A 11 -8.29 -2.64 -10.39
N PHE A 12 -9.30 -1.88 -10.83
CA PHE A 12 -9.60 -0.54 -10.30
C PHE A 12 -10.23 -0.53 -8.89
N LYS A 13 -10.64 -1.68 -8.35
CA LYS A 13 -11.25 -1.76 -7.02
C LYS A 13 -10.21 -2.25 -6.01
N VAL A 14 -9.47 -1.30 -5.42
CA VAL A 14 -8.47 -1.54 -4.37
C VAL A 14 -9.12 -2.18 -3.15
N HIS A 15 -10.05 -1.46 -2.52
CA HIS A 15 -10.77 -1.94 -1.35
C HIS A 15 -12.09 -2.62 -1.71
N GLN A 16 -12.43 -3.69 -0.99
CA GLN A 16 -13.64 -4.46 -1.22
C GLN A 16 -14.66 -4.14 -0.12
N GLU A 17 -15.89 -3.84 -0.53
CA GLU A 17 -17.01 -3.65 0.39
C GLU A 17 -17.35 -4.95 1.16
N ASN A 18 -18.06 -4.81 2.27
CA ASN A 18 -18.62 -5.92 3.04
C ASN A 18 -17.57 -6.91 3.58
N ARG A 19 -16.38 -6.41 3.99
CA ARG A 19 -15.36 -7.24 4.67
C ARG A 19 -15.68 -7.49 6.14
N ARG A 20 -16.53 -6.65 6.72
CA ARG A 20 -16.93 -6.73 8.13
C ARG A 20 -18.05 -7.75 8.34
N ASN A 21 -17.84 -8.66 9.29
CA ASN A 21 -18.81 -9.65 9.75
C ASN A 21 -18.87 -9.66 11.28
N ASP A 22 -19.86 -8.95 11.84
CA ASP A 22 -20.05 -8.79 13.28
C ASP A 22 -20.18 -10.12 14.04
N LYS A 23 -20.60 -11.21 13.39
CA LYS A 23 -20.71 -12.54 14.01
C LYS A 23 -19.35 -13.23 14.19
N VAL A 24 -18.32 -12.75 13.51
CA VAL A 24 -16.95 -13.29 13.54
C VAL A 24 -16.07 -12.41 14.41
N TRP A 25 -15.88 -11.14 14.02
CA TRP A 25 -14.86 -10.29 14.64
C TRP A 25 -15.13 -9.96 16.11
N GLN A 26 -16.41 -9.86 16.53
CA GLN A 26 -16.77 -9.55 17.92
C GLN A 26 -16.36 -10.64 18.92
N LYS A 27 -15.98 -11.84 18.44
CA LYS A 27 -15.46 -12.93 19.29
C LYS A 27 -13.95 -12.82 19.52
N ILE A 28 -13.27 -11.98 18.76
CA ILE A 28 -11.83 -11.78 18.83
C ILE A 28 -11.54 -10.79 19.96
N LYS A 29 -10.65 -11.18 20.88
CA LYS A 29 -10.18 -10.30 21.94
C LYS A 29 -8.99 -9.49 21.45
N GLY A 30 -9.09 -8.17 21.53
CA GLY A 30 -8.04 -7.29 21.04
C GLY A 30 -8.43 -5.82 21.09
N THR A 31 -7.64 -5.04 20.38
CA THR A 31 -7.87 -3.62 20.14
C THR A 31 -8.87 -3.49 19.01
N VAL A 32 -9.99 -2.82 19.28
CA VAL A 32 -11.05 -2.55 18.30
C VAL A 32 -10.92 -1.10 17.85
N ILE A 33 -10.87 -0.92 16.53
CA ILE A 33 -10.84 0.39 15.89
C ILE A 33 -12.28 0.83 15.63
N ASP A 34 -12.58 2.09 15.93
CA ASP A 34 -13.88 2.73 15.72
C ASP A 34 -13.72 4.18 15.22
N ASP A 35 -14.83 4.90 15.06
CA ASP A 35 -14.85 6.27 14.54
C ASP A 35 -14.12 7.29 15.43
N SER A 36 -13.82 6.96 16.69
CA SER A 36 -13.06 7.83 17.58
C SER A 36 -11.56 7.81 17.31
N TRP A 37 -11.08 6.87 16.48
CA TRP A 37 -9.67 6.71 16.19
C TRP A 37 -9.11 7.80 15.28
N GLU A 38 -7.83 8.10 15.45
CA GLU A 38 -7.08 9.01 14.58
C GLU A 38 -5.97 8.26 13.83
N ILE A 39 -5.87 8.44 12.52
CA ILE A 39 -4.71 8.06 11.70
C ILE A 39 -3.76 9.25 11.68
N ILE A 40 -2.54 9.05 12.16
CA ILE A 40 -1.55 10.10 12.36
C ILE A 40 -0.24 9.77 11.67
N TYR A 41 0.27 10.73 10.91
CA TYR A 41 1.59 10.69 10.30
C TYR A 41 2.31 12.04 10.48
N GLN A 42 3.64 11.98 10.57
CA GLN A 42 4.52 13.14 10.70
C GLN A 42 5.21 13.52 9.39
N ASP A 43 5.44 12.52 8.53
CA ASP A 43 6.37 12.64 7.43
C ASP A 43 5.80 13.45 6.26
N ASP A 44 6.66 14.19 5.56
CA ASP A 44 6.33 14.89 4.32
C ASP A 44 6.43 13.98 3.08
N SER A 45 6.78 12.70 3.27
CA SER A 45 6.83 11.69 2.21
C SER A 45 5.44 11.49 1.61
N PRO A 46 5.30 11.71 0.29
CA PRO A 46 4.06 11.42 -0.43
C PRO A 46 3.64 9.95 -0.30
N VAL A 47 4.59 9.03 -0.10
CA VAL A 47 4.31 7.60 0.08
C VAL A 47 3.57 7.34 1.38
N VAL A 48 4.01 7.98 2.47
CA VAL A 48 3.36 7.85 3.78
C VAL A 48 1.98 8.51 3.77
N GLU A 49 1.87 9.69 3.16
CA GLU A 49 0.58 10.38 3.01
C GLU A 49 -0.42 9.55 2.19
N ASN A 50 0.00 9.00 1.05
CA ASN A 50 -0.85 8.15 0.24
C ASN A 50 -1.26 6.87 0.97
N ALA A 51 -0.34 6.23 1.71
CA ALA A 51 -0.69 5.05 2.51
C ALA A 51 -1.69 5.38 3.63
N ALA A 52 -1.60 6.56 4.26
CA ALA A 52 -2.54 6.97 5.29
C ALA A 52 -3.92 7.32 4.71
N LEU A 53 -3.97 7.94 3.52
CA LEU A 53 -5.21 8.18 2.77
C LEU A 53 -5.85 6.88 2.28
N ASP A 54 -5.03 5.93 1.82
CA ASP A 54 -5.46 4.60 1.40
C ASP A 54 -6.08 3.83 2.57
N LEU A 55 -5.42 3.81 3.73
CA LEU A 55 -5.97 3.19 4.94
C LEU A 55 -7.30 3.85 5.39
N LEU A 56 -7.43 5.18 5.24
CA LEU A 56 -8.68 5.87 5.51
C LEU A 56 -9.79 5.42 4.55
N ASP A 57 -9.48 5.25 3.26
CA ASP A 57 -10.42 4.70 2.28
C ASP A 57 -10.78 3.25 2.60
N TYR A 58 -9.81 2.44 3.02
CA TYR A 58 -10.05 1.07 3.47
C TYR A 58 -11.08 1.03 4.61
N PHE A 59 -10.92 1.85 5.64
CA PHE A 59 -11.87 1.90 6.75
C PHE A 59 -13.28 2.26 6.29
N ARG A 60 -13.41 3.25 5.41
CA ARG A 60 -14.71 3.69 4.88
C ARG A 60 -15.36 2.64 4.01
N THR A 61 -14.60 2.07 3.08
CA THR A 61 -15.11 1.15 2.06
C THR A 61 -15.31 -0.27 2.60
N SER A 62 -14.33 -0.79 3.34
CA SER A 62 -14.31 -2.19 3.77
C SER A 62 -14.93 -2.42 5.14
N MET A 63 -14.81 -1.44 6.05
CA MET A 63 -15.16 -1.59 7.46
C MET A 63 -16.37 -0.74 7.92
N ASP A 64 -16.83 0.18 7.07
CA ASP A 64 -17.88 1.15 7.40
C ASP A 64 -17.52 1.95 8.67
N LEU A 65 -16.30 2.49 8.68
CA LEU A 65 -15.74 3.33 9.75
C LEU A 65 -15.13 4.62 9.18
N TYR A 66 -15.18 5.67 9.98
CA TYR A 66 -14.78 7.02 9.59
C TYR A 66 -13.80 7.64 10.60
N PRO A 67 -12.61 7.02 10.83
CA PRO A 67 -11.60 7.62 11.68
C PRO A 67 -11.09 8.95 11.09
N HIS A 68 -10.50 9.78 11.95
CA HIS A 68 -9.96 11.07 11.52
C HIS A 68 -8.53 10.92 11.02
N LEU A 69 -8.21 11.51 9.87
CA LEU A 69 -6.83 11.60 9.39
C LEU A 69 -6.22 12.94 9.78
N LYS A 70 -5.01 12.91 10.36
CA LYS A 70 -4.31 14.11 10.82
C LYS A 70 -2.81 14.01 10.61
N LYS A 71 -2.26 14.94 9.81
CA LYS A 71 -0.82 15.21 9.79
C LYS A 71 -0.45 16.05 11.01
N THR A 72 0.49 15.59 11.84
CA THR A 72 0.92 16.37 13.02
C THR A 72 2.35 16.04 13.46
N GLU A 73 3.08 17.07 13.89
CA GLU A 73 4.44 16.92 14.45
C GLU A 73 4.44 16.30 15.86
N GLN A 74 3.30 16.29 16.57
CA GLN A 74 3.22 15.74 17.92
C GLN A 74 2.68 14.31 17.90
N VAL A 75 3.60 13.35 17.92
CA VAL A 75 3.26 11.92 18.04
C VAL A 75 3.55 11.46 19.46
N GLY A 76 2.50 10.97 20.12
CA GLY A 76 2.61 10.26 21.39
C GLY A 76 1.75 9.01 21.32
N ALA A 77 2.26 7.91 21.87
CA ALA A 77 1.51 6.68 22.06
C ALA A 77 0.38 6.95 23.07
N THR A 78 -0.76 7.37 22.52
CA THR A 78 -1.99 7.69 23.25
C THR A 78 -3.09 6.84 22.65
N ALA A 79 -4.06 6.45 23.47
CA ALA A 79 -5.09 5.52 23.06
C ALA A 79 -5.85 6.02 21.82
N ASN A 80 -6.37 5.07 21.04
CA ASN A 80 -7.18 5.30 19.84
C ASN A 80 -6.43 6.01 18.70
N LYS A 81 -5.16 5.67 18.48
CA LYS A 81 -4.36 6.23 17.38
C LYS A 81 -3.69 5.15 16.56
N ILE A 82 -3.66 5.34 15.25
CA ILE A 82 -2.81 4.61 14.31
C ILE A 82 -1.68 5.55 13.92
N ILE A 83 -0.45 5.21 14.30
CA ILE A 83 0.71 6.11 14.25
C ILE A 83 1.71 5.58 13.23
N TYR A 84 2.09 6.42 12.28
CA TYR A 84 3.13 6.17 11.29
C TYR A 84 4.45 6.78 11.78
N GLU A 85 5.49 5.96 11.95
CA GLU A 85 6.78 6.41 12.46
C GLU A 85 7.95 5.72 11.72
N ILE A 86 8.90 6.51 11.22
CA ILE A 86 10.13 5.98 10.62
C ILE A 86 11.17 5.73 11.70
N ASP A 87 11.63 4.49 11.79
CA ASP A 87 12.76 4.06 12.61
C ASP A 87 13.79 3.34 11.73
N LYS A 88 14.86 4.06 11.38
CA LYS A 88 15.94 3.58 10.50
C LYS A 88 16.69 2.36 11.03
N ALA A 89 16.50 1.98 12.30
CA ALA A 89 17.07 0.74 12.83
C ALA A 89 16.29 -0.52 12.41
N ILE A 90 15.10 -0.36 11.82
CA ILE A 90 14.24 -1.47 11.38
C ILE A 90 14.50 -1.79 9.90
N SER A 91 14.77 -3.06 9.59
CA SER A 91 15.02 -3.50 8.21
C SER A 91 13.73 -3.68 7.38
N GLY A 92 12.67 -4.22 7.97
CA GLY A 92 11.34 -4.30 7.36
C GLY A 92 10.36 -3.35 8.03
N TYR A 93 9.28 -3.92 8.59
CA TYR A 93 8.33 -3.17 9.39
C TYR A 93 7.84 -3.93 10.63
N LYS A 94 7.30 -3.17 11.58
CA LYS A 94 6.62 -3.66 12.78
C LYS A 94 5.27 -2.97 12.94
N ILE A 95 4.29 -3.74 13.37
CA ILE A 95 2.98 -3.25 13.81
C ILE A 95 2.87 -3.59 15.29
N ILE A 96 2.88 -2.58 16.14
CA ILE A 96 2.67 -2.72 17.59
C ILE A 96 1.20 -2.43 17.86
N VAL A 97 0.50 -3.39 18.43
CA VAL A 97 -0.92 -3.31 18.77
C VAL A 97 -1.07 -3.32 20.29
N ASP A 98 -1.56 -2.22 20.83
CA ASP A 98 -1.99 -2.05 22.22
C ASP A 98 -3.26 -1.18 22.22
N ASP A 99 -3.52 -0.36 23.24
CA ASP A 99 -4.59 0.66 23.20
C ASP A 99 -4.37 1.71 22.10
N PHE A 100 -3.22 1.67 21.42
CA PHE A 100 -2.88 2.35 20.19
C PHE A 100 -2.31 1.34 19.17
N ILE A 101 -2.20 1.74 17.91
CA ILE A 101 -1.51 0.99 16.88
C ILE A 101 -0.34 1.84 16.39
N LYS A 102 0.86 1.27 16.37
CA LYS A 102 2.05 1.94 15.84
C LYS A 102 2.65 1.13 14.70
N LEU A 103 2.72 1.75 13.53
CA LEU A 103 3.43 1.28 12.35
C LEU A 103 4.84 1.86 12.41
N LEU A 104 5.85 0.98 12.37
CA LEU A 104 7.25 1.33 12.45
C LEU A 104 8.01 0.70 11.29
N ALA A 105 8.84 1.47 10.58
CA ALA A 105 9.64 0.93 9.49
C ALA A 105 10.89 1.77 9.21
N GLY A 106 11.90 1.19 8.57
CA GLY A 106 13.13 1.92 8.21
C GLY A 106 12.99 2.90 7.05
N THR A 107 11.97 2.73 6.23
CA THR A 107 11.69 3.55 5.05
C THR A 107 10.20 3.85 4.94
N ASP A 108 9.85 4.89 4.20
CA ASP A 108 8.46 5.25 3.86
C ASP A 108 7.73 4.13 3.11
N ARG A 109 8.39 3.49 2.13
CA ARG A 109 7.88 2.31 1.41
C ARG A 109 7.51 1.18 2.36
N MET A 110 8.38 0.86 3.32
CA MET A 110 8.10 -0.21 4.29
C MET A 110 7.01 0.20 5.29
N LEU A 111 6.85 1.50 5.55
CA LEU A 111 5.75 2.00 6.37
C LEU A 111 4.40 1.86 5.67
N ALA A 112 4.34 2.11 4.36
CA ALA A 112 3.18 1.81 3.53
C ALA A 112 2.85 0.31 3.56
N GLN A 113 3.86 -0.57 3.44
CA GLN A 113 3.66 -2.02 3.58
C GLN A 113 3.12 -2.43 4.95
N ALA A 114 3.50 -1.73 6.02
CA ALA A 114 2.93 -1.95 7.34
C ALA A 114 1.44 -1.59 7.39
N SER A 115 1.03 -0.54 6.67
CA SER A 115 -0.38 -0.15 6.53
C SER A 115 -1.18 -1.23 5.80
N TYR A 116 -0.70 -1.68 4.63
CA TYR A 116 -1.40 -2.73 3.87
C TYR A 116 -1.50 -4.03 4.67
N ALA A 117 -0.45 -4.39 5.41
CA ALA A 117 -0.49 -5.54 6.30
C ALA A 117 -1.49 -5.37 7.46
N LEU A 118 -1.68 -4.16 7.98
CA LEU A 118 -2.72 -3.88 8.97
C LEU A 118 -4.12 -4.18 8.41
N GLU A 119 -4.38 -3.82 7.15
CA GLU A 119 -5.61 -4.14 6.45
C GLU A 119 -5.79 -5.65 6.24
N GLU A 120 -4.72 -6.37 5.88
CA GLU A 120 -4.75 -7.83 5.76
C GLU A 120 -5.18 -8.51 7.07
N GLU A 121 -4.64 -8.05 8.21
CA GLU A 121 -5.00 -8.60 9.52
C GLU A 121 -6.48 -8.34 9.85
N MET A 122 -6.99 -7.15 9.56
CA MET A 122 -8.41 -6.84 9.76
C MET A 122 -9.33 -7.59 8.78
N ASN A 123 -8.88 -7.80 7.54
CA ASN A 123 -9.58 -8.65 6.57
C ASN A 123 -9.65 -10.11 7.03
N PHE A 124 -8.55 -10.65 7.57
CA PHE A 124 -8.50 -12.00 8.14
C PHE A 124 -9.43 -12.15 9.34
N ASN A 125 -9.53 -11.10 10.16
CA ASN A 125 -10.42 -11.05 11.33
C ASN A 125 -11.88 -10.77 10.95
N GLU A 126 -12.17 -10.50 9.67
CA GLU A 126 -13.48 -10.04 9.17
C GLU A 126 -14.02 -8.84 9.95
N GLY A 127 -13.15 -7.90 10.36
CA GLY A 127 -13.56 -6.72 11.10
C GLY A 127 -12.40 -5.90 11.67
N PRO A 128 -12.71 -4.72 12.25
CA PRO A 128 -11.73 -3.73 12.68
C PRO A 128 -11.13 -4.07 14.06
N VAL A 129 -10.61 -5.29 14.22
CA VAL A 129 -10.05 -5.79 15.48
C VAL A 129 -8.71 -6.44 15.24
N LEU A 130 -7.75 -6.18 16.14
CA LEU A 130 -6.44 -6.80 16.13
C LEU A 130 -6.05 -7.31 17.52
N LYS A 131 -5.41 -8.48 17.57
CA LYS A 131 -4.87 -9.01 18.83
C LYS A 131 -3.69 -8.14 19.28
N LYS A 132 -3.65 -7.80 20.57
CA LYS A 132 -2.50 -7.08 21.16
C LYS A 132 -1.19 -7.86 21.00
N GLY A 133 -0.11 -7.13 20.76
CA GLY A 133 1.23 -7.69 20.54
C GLY A 133 1.98 -6.99 19.42
N THR A 134 3.02 -7.64 18.91
CA THR A 134 3.85 -7.12 17.82
C THR A 134 3.83 -8.08 16.64
N ILE A 135 3.51 -7.54 15.46
CA ILE A 135 3.70 -8.21 14.17
C ILE A 135 4.99 -7.63 13.57
N GLN A 136 5.91 -8.48 13.12
CA GLN A 136 7.12 -8.06 12.42
C GLN A 136 7.25 -8.86 11.14
N ARG A 137 7.52 -8.18 10.03
CA ARG A 137 7.76 -8.79 8.72
C ARG A 137 8.96 -8.08 8.08
N ASP A 138 9.82 -8.87 7.45
CA ASP A 138 11.01 -8.41 6.74
C ASP A 138 10.93 -8.84 5.27
N SER A 139 11.40 -8.00 4.35
CA SER A 139 11.47 -8.39 2.94
C SER A 139 12.65 -9.33 2.73
N ILE A 140 12.39 -10.48 2.11
CA ILE A 140 13.43 -11.49 1.84
C ILE A 140 14.30 -11.08 0.64
N PHE A 141 13.74 -10.31 -0.31
CA PHE A 141 14.44 -9.87 -1.52
C PHE A 141 13.86 -8.56 -2.05
N SER A 142 14.72 -7.78 -2.69
CA SER A 142 14.39 -6.57 -3.45
C SER A 142 15.42 -6.45 -4.60
N PRO A 143 15.03 -6.06 -5.83
CA PRO A 143 13.67 -5.64 -6.21
C PRO A 143 12.70 -6.82 -6.41
N ARG A 144 11.42 -6.57 -6.12
CA ARG A 144 10.26 -7.40 -6.42
C ARG A 144 9.51 -6.79 -7.59
N MET A 145 9.87 -7.25 -8.79
CA MET A 145 9.49 -6.61 -10.04
C MET A 145 8.24 -7.23 -10.66
N THR A 146 7.40 -6.41 -11.27
CA THR A 146 6.25 -6.88 -12.05
C THR A 146 6.04 -6.12 -13.34
N HIS A 147 5.46 -6.80 -14.33
CA HIS A 147 4.90 -6.16 -15.51
C HIS A 147 3.46 -5.69 -15.24
N SER A 148 2.93 -4.82 -16.10
CA SER A 148 1.51 -4.45 -16.00
C SER A 148 0.60 -5.63 -16.34
N GLY A 149 -0.33 -5.92 -15.43
CA GLY A 149 -1.46 -6.82 -15.69
C GLY A 149 -2.68 -6.12 -16.29
N PHE A 150 -2.65 -4.80 -16.48
CA PHE A 150 -3.77 -4.01 -17.00
C PHE A 150 -3.77 -3.99 -18.54
N GLU A 151 -2.69 -3.44 -19.11
CA GLU A 151 -2.32 -3.43 -20.51
C GLU A 151 -0.80 -3.27 -20.60
N LEU A 152 -0.19 -3.69 -21.70
CA LEU A 152 1.27 -3.63 -21.85
C LEU A 152 1.80 -2.21 -21.61
N ASP A 153 2.71 -2.11 -20.63
CA ASP A 153 3.36 -0.88 -20.15
C ASP A 153 2.42 0.25 -19.69
N LYS A 154 1.15 -0.05 -19.38
CA LYS A 154 0.19 0.92 -18.82
C LYS A 154 -0.07 0.64 -17.35
N PHE A 155 0.14 1.65 -16.51
CA PHE A 155 -0.03 1.55 -15.06
C PHE A 155 -0.92 2.70 -14.57
N PRO A 156 -2.25 2.56 -14.62
CA PRO A 156 -3.17 3.46 -13.91
C PRO A 156 -2.87 3.50 -12.42
N ASP A 157 -3.27 4.57 -11.73
CA ASP A 157 -2.96 4.78 -10.31
C ASP A 157 -3.50 3.68 -9.41
N GLU A 158 -4.72 3.22 -9.65
CA GLU A 158 -5.31 2.11 -8.89
C GLU A 158 -4.53 0.81 -9.10
N HIS A 159 -3.93 0.63 -10.28
CA HIS A 159 -3.06 -0.53 -10.55
C HIS A 159 -1.71 -0.41 -9.84
N LEU A 160 -1.12 0.79 -9.79
CA LEU A 160 0.10 1.04 -9.01
C LEU A 160 -0.14 0.74 -7.53
N LEU A 161 -1.28 1.19 -7.00
CA LEU A 161 -1.67 0.94 -5.62
C LEU A 161 -1.89 -0.56 -5.36
N GLN A 162 -2.59 -1.29 -6.25
CA GLN A 162 -2.72 -2.75 -6.16
C GLN A 162 -1.38 -3.49 -6.21
N ILE A 163 -0.46 -3.05 -7.06
CA ILE A 163 0.91 -3.58 -7.12
C ILE A 163 1.60 -3.40 -5.77
N ALA A 164 1.51 -2.20 -5.18
CA ALA A 164 2.07 -1.92 -3.86
C ALA A 164 1.44 -2.79 -2.76
N HIS A 165 0.11 -2.93 -2.75
CA HIS A 165 -0.63 -3.83 -1.84
C HIS A 165 -0.17 -5.29 -1.94
N SER A 166 0.20 -5.76 -3.13
CA SER A 166 0.73 -7.12 -3.33
C SER A 166 2.18 -7.33 -2.83
N GLY A 167 2.79 -6.29 -2.26
CA GLY A 167 4.15 -6.29 -1.75
C GLY A 167 5.22 -6.21 -2.83
N MET A 168 4.87 -5.81 -4.05
CA MET A 168 5.85 -5.48 -5.08
C MET A 168 6.43 -4.09 -4.81
N ASP A 169 7.69 -3.88 -5.18
CA ASP A 169 8.40 -2.63 -4.96
C ASP A 169 8.91 -1.99 -6.26
N SER A 170 8.68 -2.65 -7.40
CA SER A 170 9.26 -2.27 -8.68
C SER A 170 8.39 -2.65 -9.88
N LEU A 171 8.39 -1.79 -10.89
CA LEU A 171 7.81 -2.02 -12.21
C LEU A 171 8.88 -2.41 -13.21
N LEU A 172 8.51 -3.21 -14.21
CA LEU A 172 9.37 -3.54 -15.35
C LEU A 172 8.70 -3.10 -16.66
N LEU A 173 9.34 -2.14 -17.35
CA LEU A 173 8.89 -1.56 -18.62
C LEU A 173 9.71 -2.06 -19.79
N PHE A 174 9.07 -2.36 -20.91
CA PHE A 174 9.78 -2.55 -22.17
C PHE A 174 10.15 -1.20 -22.79
N VAL A 175 11.38 -1.08 -23.29
CA VAL A 175 11.87 0.17 -23.91
C VAL A 175 12.46 -0.12 -25.29
N ASP A 176 11.81 0.42 -26.32
CA ASP A 176 12.23 0.35 -27.73
C ASP A 176 12.83 1.67 -28.23
N GLY A 177 12.66 2.75 -27.48
CA GLY A 177 13.15 4.09 -27.84
C GLY A 177 12.94 5.09 -26.71
N ILE A 178 13.32 6.34 -26.94
CA ILE A 178 13.03 7.44 -26.00
C ILE A 178 11.52 7.62 -25.92
N ASN A 179 10.93 7.34 -24.75
CA ASN A 179 9.47 7.37 -24.52
C ASN A 179 8.67 6.45 -25.47
N ILE A 180 9.28 5.36 -25.92
CA ILE A 180 8.63 4.36 -26.78
C ILE A 180 8.75 3.00 -26.13
N SER A 181 7.61 2.37 -25.89
CA SER A 181 7.49 0.97 -25.52
C SER A 181 6.89 0.15 -26.67
N PHE A 182 6.75 -1.16 -26.48
CA PHE A 182 6.11 -2.05 -27.46
C PHE A 182 4.68 -1.63 -27.81
N ASN A 183 4.02 -0.88 -26.92
CA ASN A 183 2.65 -0.41 -27.10
C ASN A 183 2.58 1.05 -27.57
N GLY A 184 3.69 1.60 -28.07
CA GLY A 184 3.80 2.96 -28.61
C GLY A 184 4.32 3.98 -27.60
N PHE A 185 3.88 5.23 -27.73
CA PHE A 185 4.36 6.32 -26.88
C PHE A 185 3.97 6.10 -25.41
N ASN A 186 4.94 6.33 -24.52
CA ASN A 186 4.74 6.31 -23.09
C ASN A 186 5.65 7.36 -22.45
N ASP A 187 5.08 8.26 -21.64
CA ASP A 187 5.89 9.23 -20.91
C ASP A 187 6.51 8.54 -19.69
N PHE A 188 7.77 8.11 -19.84
CA PHE A 188 8.45 7.37 -18.78
C PHE A 188 8.71 8.23 -17.54
N ASN A 189 8.94 9.53 -17.70
CA ASN A 189 9.17 10.41 -16.55
C ASN A 189 7.91 10.60 -15.73
N GLU A 190 6.77 10.76 -16.40
CA GLU A 190 5.46 10.82 -15.75
C GLU A 190 5.18 9.55 -14.95
N LEU A 191 5.41 8.38 -15.56
CA LEU A 191 5.22 7.10 -14.88
C LEU A 191 6.17 6.94 -13.68
N ILE A 192 7.45 7.32 -13.82
CA ILE A 192 8.41 7.29 -12.70
C ILE A 192 7.92 8.16 -11.54
N GLN A 193 7.42 9.36 -11.83
CA GLN A 193 6.91 10.27 -10.81
C GLN A 193 5.69 9.69 -10.10
N ARG A 194 4.72 9.14 -10.83
CA ARG A 194 3.54 8.51 -10.23
C ARG A 194 3.88 7.23 -9.47
N ALA A 195 4.74 6.37 -10.00
CA ALA A 195 5.18 5.15 -9.33
C ALA A 195 5.87 5.47 -7.99
N ALA A 196 6.69 6.52 -7.94
CA ALA A 196 7.34 6.97 -6.71
C ALA A 196 6.35 7.35 -5.61
N LEU A 197 5.15 7.85 -5.95
CA LEU A 197 4.10 8.17 -4.97
C LEU A 197 3.56 6.95 -4.21
N TYR A 198 3.77 5.74 -4.74
CA TYR A 198 3.38 4.46 -4.12
C TYR A 198 4.60 3.67 -3.63
N GLY A 199 5.77 4.30 -3.63
CA GLY A 199 7.02 3.64 -3.28
C GLY A 199 7.44 2.58 -4.29
N LEU A 200 7.14 2.74 -5.59
CA LEU A 200 7.52 1.80 -6.63
C LEU A 200 8.68 2.36 -7.47
N ASP A 201 9.74 1.56 -7.63
CA ASP A 201 10.83 1.86 -8.56
C ASP A 201 10.46 1.46 -9.99
N VAL A 202 11.14 2.01 -10.99
CA VAL A 202 10.90 1.68 -12.41
C VAL A 202 12.19 1.19 -13.05
N TYR A 203 12.16 -0.06 -13.50
CA TYR A 203 13.24 -0.68 -14.24
C TYR A 203 12.86 -0.87 -15.70
N VAL A 204 13.88 -0.93 -16.56
CA VAL A 204 13.68 -1.05 -18.00
C VAL A 204 14.26 -2.37 -18.51
N TYR A 205 13.46 -3.07 -19.30
CA TYR A 205 13.92 -4.12 -20.19
C TYR A 205 14.20 -3.47 -21.55
N SER A 206 15.48 -3.17 -21.78
CA SER A 206 15.92 -2.41 -22.97
C SER A 206 16.05 -3.31 -24.19
N HIS A 207 15.36 -2.92 -25.27
CA HIS A 207 15.52 -3.44 -26.62
C HIS A 207 16.25 -2.45 -27.54
N LEU A 208 16.82 -1.40 -26.96
CA LEU A 208 17.60 -0.42 -27.70
C LEU A 208 18.77 -1.11 -28.39
N LYS A 209 18.84 -0.94 -29.71
CA LYS A 209 19.96 -1.46 -30.50
C LYS A 209 21.21 -0.66 -30.15
N SER A 210 22.23 -1.36 -29.69
CA SER A 210 23.58 -0.80 -29.60
C SER A 210 24.18 -0.81 -30.99
N ASN A 211 24.73 0.32 -31.46
CA ASN A 211 25.49 0.33 -32.71
C ASN A 211 26.85 -0.38 -32.60
N LEU A 212 27.21 -0.84 -31.39
CA LEU A 212 28.47 -1.55 -31.10
C LEU A 212 28.30 -3.08 -31.03
N HIS A 213 27.05 -3.59 -31.09
CA HIS A 213 26.74 -5.02 -31.02
C HIS A 213 25.60 -5.41 -31.98
#